data_AF-A0A4V1S904-F1
#
_entry.id   AF-A0A4V1S904-F1
#
_cell.length_a   1.000
_cell.length_b   1.000
_cell.length_c   1.000
_cell.angle_alpha   90.00
_cell.angle_beta   90.00
_cell.angle_gamma   90.00
#
_symmetry.space_group_name_H-M   'P 1'
#
loop_
_entity.id
_entity.type
_entity.pdbx_description
1 polymer ?
#
loop_
_entity_poly.entity_id
_entity_poly.type
_entity_poly.pdbx_seq_one_letter_code
_entity_poly.pdbx_strand_id
1 'polypeptide(L)'
;HNLSEEHGFVEGEDNGEHEAHGDDHGHGGSFDFRAAHDLTFLAFLDTLGISAADMRRQREAEAVRAFNTALMGACLMERTELAFACLGVIEYAFADISALIGRQVVARGWIPQDRLVHYHLHAEIDKRHAADFFRVVEDAWREGGGPAEAVEEGLRLGLYLFNRLYEDLAKPDPSPAAP
;
A
#
# COMPACT_ATOMS: atom_id res chain seq x y z
N HIS A 1 -5.83 -3.64 -9.67
CA HIS A 1 -6.14 -2.35 -9.04
C HIS A 1 -7.64 -2.10 -9.09
N ASN A 2 -8.32 -2.26 -7.95
CA ASN A 2 -9.70 -1.80 -7.82
C ASN A 2 -9.65 -0.38 -7.23
N LEU A 3 -9.53 0.62 -8.11
CA LEU A 3 -9.43 2.05 -7.77
C LEU A 3 -10.74 2.64 -7.19
N SER A 4 -11.79 1.82 -7.09
CA SER A 4 -13.13 2.26 -6.68
C SER A 4 -13.25 2.51 -5.18
N GLU A 5 -12.35 1.93 -4.37
CA GLU A 5 -12.31 2.20 -2.93
C GLU A 5 -11.44 3.41 -2.56
N GLU A 6 -10.60 3.95 -3.47
CA GLU A 6 -9.67 5.05 -3.14
C GLU A 6 -10.07 6.40 -3.75
N HIS A 7 -10.85 6.40 -4.83
CA HIS A 7 -11.25 7.63 -5.51
C HIS A 7 -12.75 7.59 -5.82
N GLY A 8 -13.56 8.12 -4.89
CA GLY A 8 -14.97 8.37 -5.13
C GLY A 8 -15.17 9.35 -6.30
N PHE A 9 -15.36 8.82 -7.50
CA PHE A 9 -15.91 9.57 -8.61
C PHE A 9 -17.43 9.66 -8.39
N VAL A 10 -17.88 10.77 -7.82
CA VAL A 10 -19.28 11.19 -7.91
C VAL A 10 -19.38 12.07 -9.15
N GLU A 11 -19.76 11.47 -10.28
CA GLU A 11 -20.37 12.26 -11.36
C GLU A 11 -21.86 12.45 -11.01
N GLY A 12 -22.19 13.64 -10.50
CA GLY A 12 -23.49 14.28 -10.70
C GLY A 12 -23.20 15.63 -11.35
N GLU A 13 -23.96 16.15 -12.31
CA GLU A 13 -25.38 15.97 -12.63
C GLU A 13 -25.58 16.32 -14.12
N ASP A 14 -26.46 15.62 -14.84
CA ASP A 14 -27.39 16.29 -15.76
C ASP A 14 -28.72 15.52 -15.84
N ASN A 15 -29.78 16.31 -16.02
CA ASN A 15 -31.18 16.03 -15.76
C ASN A 15 -31.84 15.13 -16.81
N GLY A 16 -32.65 14.17 -16.38
CA GLY A 16 -33.53 13.42 -17.28
C GLY A 16 -34.43 12.43 -16.56
N GLU A 17 -35.72 12.75 -16.54
CA GLU A 17 -36.83 11.92 -16.05
C GLU A 17 -36.91 10.58 -16.80
N HIS A 18 -37.00 9.44 -16.10
CA HIS A 18 -38.09 8.44 -16.20
C HIS A 18 -37.71 7.07 -15.60
N GLU A 19 -38.72 6.50 -14.92
CA GLU A 19 -39.00 5.08 -14.68
C GLU A 19 -38.32 4.34 -13.52
N ALA A 20 -39.16 4.07 -12.52
CA ALA A 20 -38.94 3.16 -11.42
C ALA A 20 -38.92 1.71 -11.93
N HIS A 21 -37.77 1.05 -11.81
CA HIS A 21 -37.69 -0.39 -11.66
C HIS A 21 -36.81 -0.67 -10.44
N GLY A 22 -37.42 -1.32 -9.45
CA GLY A 22 -36.71 -1.76 -8.26
C GLY A 22 -35.70 -2.84 -8.63
N ASP A 23 -34.47 -2.64 -8.20
CA ASP A 23 -33.59 -3.75 -7.87
C ASP A 23 -32.83 -3.41 -6.58
N ASP A 24 -33.14 -4.21 -5.56
CA ASP A 24 -32.59 -4.17 -4.22
C ASP A 24 -31.21 -4.83 -4.25
N HIS A 25 -30.17 -4.08 -4.62
CA HIS A 25 -28.78 -4.47 -4.40
C HIS A 25 -28.10 -3.42 -3.51
N GLY A 26 -28.45 -3.47 -2.23
CA GLY A 26 -27.73 -2.80 -1.16
C GLY A 26 -26.32 -3.37 -0.99
N HIS A 27 -25.34 -2.75 -1.65
CA HIS A 27 -23.94 -2.73 -1.23
C HIS A 27 -23.46 -1.27 -1.14
N GLY A 28 -24.11 -0.52 -0.24
CA GLY A 28 -23.57 0.74 0.26
C GLY A 28 -22.50 0.47 1.31
N GLY A 29 -21.30 0.08 0.88
CA GLY A 29 -20.12 0.19 1.73
C GLY A 29 -19.82 1.67 1.93
N SER A 30 -20.07 2.21 3.12
CA SER A 30 -19.70 3.61 3.40
C SER A 30 -18.19 3.73 3.29
N PHE A 31 -17.71 4.54 2.35
CA PHE A 31 -16.30 4.91 2.26
C PHE A 31 -15.87 5.58 3.57
N ASP A 32 -15.05 4.89 4.36
CA ASP A 32 -14.46 5.50 5.55
C ASP A 32 -13.26 6.35 5.11
N PHE A 33 -13.52 7.62 4.83
CA PHE A 33 -12.50 8.64 4.54
C PHE A 33 -11.35 8.67 5.58
N ARG A 34 -11.60 8.16 6.79
CA ARG A 34 -10.62 8.09 7.88
C ARG A 34 -9.65 6.91 7.74
N ALA A 35 -9.90 5.99 6.80
CA ALA A 35 -9.09 4.80 6.53
C ALA A 35 -8.24 4.88 5.26
N ALA A 36 -8.35 5.95 4.46
CA ALA A 36 -7.50 6.13 3.29
C ALA A 36 -6.02 6.23 3.71
N HIS A 37 -5.17 5.34 3.17
CA HIS A 37 -3.75 5.24 3.50
C HIS A 37 -3.02 6.57 3.36
N ASP A 38 -3.26 7.27 2.26
CA ASP A 38 -2.60 8.52 1.91
C ASP A 38 -2.89 9.62 2.94
N LEU A 39 -4.17 9.80 3.29
CA LEU A 39 -4.60 10.86 4.21
C LEU A 39 -4.11 10.60 5.63
N THR A 40 -4.13 9.33 6.07
CA THR A 40 -3.63 8.96 7.39
C THR A 40 -2.09 9.06 7.47
N PHE A 41 -1.38 8.75 6.38
CA PHE A 41 0.07 8.92 6.32
C PHE A 41 0.46 10.41 6.33
N LEU A 42 -0.25 11.27 5.60
CA LEU A 42 -0.05 12.72 5.66
C LEU A 42 -0.31 13.28 7.06
N ALA A 43 -1.36 12.81 7.75
CA ALA A 43 -1.61 13.19 9.14
C ALA A 43 -0.46 12.75 10.07
N PHE A 44 0.11 11.57 9.84
CA PHE A 44 1.30 11.11 10.57
C PHE A 44 2.51 12.03 10.32
N LEU A 45 2.79 12.42 9.07
CA LEU A 45 3.87 13.37 8.75
C LEU A 45 3.65 14.74 9.43
N ASP A 46 2.42 15.23 9.46
CA ASP A 46 2.07 16.46 10.18
C ASP A 46 2.35 16.35 11.68
N THR A 47 2.06 15.20 12.31
CA THR A 47 2.40 14.98 13.73
C THR A 47 3.90 14.95 14.01
N LEU A 48 4.73 14.68 13.00
CA LEU A 48 6.19 14.79 13.04
C LEU A 48 6.69 16.22 12.74
N GLY A 49 5.79 17.17 12.46
CA GLY A 49 6.12 18.55 12.12
C GLY A 49 6.57 18.76 10.67
N ILE A 50 6.31 17.80 9.77
CA ILE A 50 6.69 17.90 8.36
C ILE A 50 5.58 18.63 7.60
N SER A 51 5.89 19.78 7.02
CA SER A 51 4.93 20.57 6.25
C SER A 51 4.83 20.10 4.79
N ALA A 52 3.75 20.47 4.11
CA ALA A 52 3.64 20.28 2.65
C ALA A 52 4.73 21.01 1.86
N ALA A 53 5.28 22.10 2.40
CA ALA A 53 6.43 22.78 1.81
C ALA A 53 7.72 21.95 1.94
N ASP A 54 7.92 21.26 3.07
CA ASP A 54 9.04 20.33 3.25
C ASP A 54 8.96 19.18 2.25
N MET A 55 7.78 18.54 2.14
CA MET A 55 7.58 17.43 1.22
C MET A 55 7.85 17.81 -0.24
N ARG A 56 7.40 18.99 -0.68
CA ARG A 56 7.65 19.47 -2.06
C ARG A 56 9.12 19.73 -2.38
N ARG A 57 9.97 19.93 -1.37
CA ARG A 57 11.42 20.10 -1.54
C ARG A 57 12.16 18.78 -1.63
N GLN A 58 11.56 17.69 -1.14
CA GLN A 58 12.17 16.37 -1.18
C GLN A 58 12.06 15.79 -2.57
N ARG A 59 13.15 15.16 -3.03
CA ARG A 59 13.12 14.28 -4.18
C ARG A 59 12.99 12.86 -3.67
N GLU A 60 12.25 12.05 -4.42
CA GLU A 60 12.21 10.61 -4.20
C GLU A 60 13.64 10.05 -4.27
N ALA A 61 14.06 9.35 -3.22
CA ALA A 61 15.37 8.70 -3.17
C ALA A 61 15.47 7.59 -4.23
N GLU A 62 16.69 7.32 -4.70
CA GLU A 62 16.97 6.32 -5.73
C GLU A 62 16.46 4.93 -5.32
N ALA A 63 16.55 4.59 -4.03
CA ALA A 63 16.03 3.34 -3.48
C ALA A 63 14.52 3.20 -3.68
N VAL A 64 13.76 4.26 -3.37
CA VAL A 64 12.30 4.30 -3.52
C VAL A 64 11.93 4.23 -5.00
N ARG A 65 12.63 4.98 -5.85
CA ARG A 65 12.43 4.96 -7.30
C ARG A 65 12.69 3.58 -7.89
N ALA A 66 13.76 2.92 -7.49
CA ALA A 66 14.13 1.59 -7.96
C ALA A 66 13.07 0.55 -7.56
N PHE A 67 12.63 0.58 -6.30
CA PHE A 67 11.56 -0.28 -5.81
C PHE A 67 10.26 -0.07 -6.60
N ASN A 68 9.79 1.18 -6.73
CA ASN A 68 8.56 1.50 -7.46
C ASN A 68 8.63 1.08 -8.92
N THR A 69 9.76 1.32 -9.59
CA THR A 69 9.96 0.95 -10.99
C THR A 69 9.93 -0.57 -11.19
N ALA A 70 10.61 -1.31 -10.31
CA ALA A 70 10.61 -2.78 -10.37
C ALA A 70 9.22 -3.36 -10.10
N LEU A 71 8.50 -2.82 -9.11
CA LEU A 71 7.15 -3.29 -8.78
C LEU A 71 6.15 -3.00 -9.90
N MET A 72 6.22 -1.82 -10.52
CA MET A 72 5.44 -1.51 -11.72
C MET A 72 5.81 -2.44 -12.88
N GLY A 73 7.09 -2.75 -13.06
CA GLY A 73 7.57 -3.72 -14.05
C GLY A 73 6.94 -5.11 -13.84
N ALA A 74 6.94 -5.61 -12.61
CA ALA A 74 6.27 -6.86 -12.26
C ALA A 74 4.78 -6.83 -12.63
N CYS A 75 4.08 -5.74 -12.35
CA CYS A 75 2.65 -5.61 -12.65
C CYS A 75 2.35 -5.49 -14.15
N LEU A 76 3.26 -4.91 -14.94
CA LEU A 76 3.02 -4.61 -16.35
C LEU A 76 3.54 -5.69 -17.31
N MET A 77 4.57 -6.43 -16.92
CA MET A 77 5.33 -7.30 -17.81
C MET A 77 5.30 -8.77 -17.44
N GLU A 78 5.04 -9.10 -16.17
CA GLU A 78 5.05 -10.48 -15.70
C GLU A 78 3.66 -11.12 -15.78
N ARG A 79 3.65 -12.43 -15.52
CA ARG A 79 2.42 -13.19 -15.35
C ARG A 79 1.57 -12.62 -14.20
N THR A 80 0.26 -12.69 -14.35
CA THR A 80 -0.70 -12.23 -13.32
C THR A 80 -0.43 -12.90 -11.97
N GLU A 81 -0.13 -14.20 -11.95
CA GLU A 81 0.14 -14.94 -10.73
C GLU A 81 1.36 -14.40 -9.98
N LEU A 82 2.43 -14.08 -10.72
CA LEU A 82 3.66 -13.52 -10.18
C LEU A 82 3.40 -12.12 -9.61
N ALA A 83 2.75 -11.25 -10.39
CA ALA A 83 2.45 -9.88 -9.99
C ALA A 83 1.61 -9.82 -8.71
N PHE A 84 0.53 -10.60 -8.64
CA PHE A 84 -0.35 -10.63 -7.47
C PHE A 84 0.33 -11.26 -6.25
N ALA A 85 1.12 -12.32 -6.42
CA ALA A 85 1.90 -12.89 -5.33
C ALA A 85 2.96 -11.91 -4.79
N CYS A 86 3.62 -11.16 -5.69
CA CYS A 86 4.59 -10.13 -5.36
C CYS A 86 3.96 -9.00 -4.53
N LEU A 87 2.80 -8.47 -4.95
CA LEU A 87 2.07 -7.45 -4.19
C LEU A 87 1.60 -8.00 -2.84
N GLY A 88 0.99 -9.19 -2.83
CA GLY A 88 0.45 -9.80 -1.62
C GLY A 88 1.50 -10.03 -0.52
N VAL A 89 2.71 -10.46 -0.89
CA VAL A 89 3.77 -10.70 0.11
C VAL A 89 4.36 -9.40 0.65
N ILE A 90 4.40 -8.33 -0.17
CA ILE A 90 4.84 -6.99 0.27
C ILE A 90 3.85 -6.45 1.31
N GLU A 91 2.54 -6.47 1.01
CA GLU A 91 1.49 -6.06 1.95
C GLU A 91 1.53 -6.88 3.24
N TYR A 92 1.67 -8.20 3.13
CA TYR A 92 1.76 -9.09 4.28
C TYR A 92 2.95 -8.73 5.20
N ALA A 93 4.12 -8.50 4.61
CA ALA A 93 5.32 -8.11 5.36
C ALA A 93 5.21 -6.69 5.93
N PHE A 94 4.60 -5.77 5.19
CA PHE A 94 4.46 -4.38 5.60
C PHE A 94 3.56 -4.24 6.82
N ALA A 95 2.49 -5.04 6.95
CA ALA A 95 1.60 -5.02 8.11
C ALA A 95 2.35 -5.10 9.45
N ASP A 96 3.31 -6.02 9.56
CA ASP A 96 4.09 -6.23 10.79
C ASP A 96 5.17 -5.16 10.99
N ILE A 97 5.79 -4.69 9.90
CA ILE A 97 6.78 -3.60 9.91
C ILE A 97 6.11 -2.28 10.33
N SER A 98 4.95 -1.96 9.76
CA SER A 98 4.12 -0.81 10.11
C SER A 98 3.75 -0.83 11.59
N ALA A 99 3.30 -1.97 12.11
CA ALA A 99 3.03 -2.12 13.53
C ALA A 99 4.29 -1.90 14.38
N LEU A 100 5.45 -2.38 13.93
CA LEU A 100 6.73 -2.17 14.63
C LEU A 100 7.13 -0.70 14.64
N ILE A 101 7.06 0.00 13.50
CA ILE A 101 7.36 1.44 13.38
C ILE A 101 6.46 2.22 14.35
N GLY A 102 5.15 1.98 14.30
CA GLY A 102 4.19 2.62 15.20
C GLY A 102 4.54 2.48 16.68
N ARG A 103 4.88 1.25 17.12
CA ARG A 103 5.32 1.00 18.51
C ARG A 103 6.61 1.75 18.85
N GLN A 104 7.58 1.77 17.94
CA GLN A 104 8.89 2.40 18.19
C GLN A 104 8.80 3.93 18.27
N VAL A 105 7.97 4.55 17.44
CA VAL A 105 7.75 6.00 17.46
C VAL A 105 7.18 6.45 18.81
N VAL A 106 6.23 5.70 19.36
CA VAL A 106 5.67 5.95 20.71
C VAL A 106 6.70 5.67 21.80
N ALA A 107 7.39 4.54 21.74
CA ALA A 107 8.39 4.15 22.75
C ALA A 107 9.55 5.17 22.87
N ARG A 108 9.87 5.88 21.78
CA ARG A 108 10.89 6.94 21.73
C ARG A 108 10.36 8.31 22.14
N GLY A 109 9.07 8.44 22.41
CA GLY A 109 8.43 9.70 22.81
C GLY A 109 8.30 10.71 21.68
N TRP A 110 8.42 10.30 20.41
CA TRP A 110 8.31 11.20 19.27
C TRP A 110 6.85 11.62 19.02
N ILE A 111 5.92 10.68 19.20
CA ILE A 111 4.48 10.93 19.09
C ILE A 111 3.79 10.24 20.27
N PRO A 112 2.87 10.92 20.97
CA PRO A 112 2.07 10.28 22.01
C PRO A 112 1.08 9.27 21.40
N GLN A 113 0.76 8.21 22.15
CA GLN A 113 -0.02 7.07 21.64
C GLN A 113 -1.39 7.46 21.05
N ASP A 114 -2.05 8.44 21.65
CA ASP A 114 -3.35 8.98 21.22
C ASP A 114 -3.31 9.75 19.88
N ARG A 115 -2.10 10.10 19.41
CA ARG A 115 -1.87 10.77 18.13
C ARG A 115 -1.30 9.85 17.05
N LEU A 116 -1.10 8.56 17.34
CA LEU A 116 -0.63 7.56 16.38
C LEU A 116 -1.78 7.00 15.51
N VAL A 117 -2.38 7.85 14.68
CA VAL A 117 -3.59 7.52 13.90
C VAL A 117 -3.31 6.51 12.78
N HIS A 118 -2.18 6.64 12.08
CA HIS A 118 -1.85 5.81 10.90
C HIS A 118 -1.58 4.35 11.25
N TYR A 119 -0.62 4.08 12.15
CA TYR A 119 -0.14 2.71 12.37
C TYR A 119 -1.07 1.84 13.23
N HIS A 120 -2.00 2.41 14.00
CA HIS A 120 -3.00 1.62 14.74
C HIS A 120 -4.06 1.03 13.79
N LEU A 121 -4.33 1.69 12.67
CA LEU A 121 -5.39 1.30 11.74
C LEU A 121 -4.91 0.26 10.71
N HIS A 122 -3.66 0.35 10.27
CA HIS A 122 -3.23 -0.34 9.05
C HIS A 122 -2.73 -1.77 9.22
N ALA A 123 -2.23 -2.19 10.38
CA ALA A 123 -1.72 -3.57 10.52
C ALA A 123 -2.80 -4.66 10.27
N GLU A 124 -4.06 -4.38 10.61
CA GLU A 124 -5.19 -5.30 10.35
C GLU A 124 -5.77 -5.13 8.94
N ILE A 125 -5.66 -3.93 8.36
CA ILE A 125 -6.12 -3.63 6.99
C ILE A 125 -5.15 -4.23 5.97
N ASP A 126 -3.84 -4.06 6.15
CA ASP A 126 -2.77 -4.57 5.29
C ASP A 126 -2.81 -6.11 5.19
N LYS A 127 -3.11 -6.81 6.29
CA LYS A 127 -3.29 -8.28 6.27
C LYS A 127 -4.50 -8.71 5.46
N ARG A 128 -5.56 -7.90 5.44
CA ARG A 128 -6.75 -8.15 4.61
C ARG A 128 -6.44 -7.91 3.14
N HIS A 129 -5.74 -6.82 2.82
CA HIS A 129 -5.28 -6.55 1.45
C HIS A 129 -4.37 -7.66 0.94
N ALA A 130 -3.41 -8.12 1.74
CA ALA A 130 -2.58 -9.27 1.40
C ALA A 130 -3.42 -10.52 1.12
N ALA A 131 -4.44 -10.81 1.94
CA ALA A 131 -5.34 -11.93 1.71
C ALA A 131 -6.16 -11.77 0.42
N ASP A 132 -6.55 -10.55 0.06
CA ASP A 132 -7.25 -10.27 -1.20
C ASP A 132 -6.36 -10.51 -2.42
N PHE A 133 -5.09 -10.11 -2.36
CA PHE A 133 -4.11 -10.43 -3.40
C PHE A 133 -3.88 -11.95 -3.51
N PHE A 134 -3.74 -12.65 -2.39
CA PHE A 134 -3.51 -14.10 -2.42
C PHE A 134 -4.72 -14.89 -2.92
N ARG A 135 -5.94 -14.39 -2.71
CA ARG A 135 -7.15 -15.02 -3.25
C ARG A 135 -7.16 -15.09 -4.77
N VAL A 136 -6.58 -14.10 -5.45
CA VAL A 136 -6.49 -14.07 -6.92
C VAL A 136 -5.61 -15.20 -7.46
N VAL A 137 -4.62 -15.65 -6.69
CA VAL A 137 -3.64 -16.66 -7.13
C VAL A 137 -3.85 -18.03 -6.48
N GLU A 138 -4.90 -18.19 -5.67
CA GLU A 138 -5.16 -19.42 -4.92
C GLU A 138 -5.40 -20.62 -5.84
N ASP A 139 -6.15 -20.43 -6.91
CA ASP A 139 -6.41 -21.51 -7.87
C ASP A 139 -5.16 -21.90 -8.65
N ALA A 140 -4.37 -20.91 -9.10
CA ALA A 140 -3.07 -21.16 -9.75
C ALA A 140 -2.11 -21.93 -8.84
N TRP A 141 -2.10 -21.63 -7.55
CA TRP A 141 -1.32 -22.38 -6.56
C TRP A 141 -1.78 -23.83 -6.43
N ARG A 142 -3.11 -24.05 -6.39
CA ARG A 142 -3.70 -25.40 -6.26
C ARG A 142 -3.52 -26.26 -7.50
N GLU A 143 -3.57 -25.66 -8.69
CA GLU A 143 -3.37 -26.34 -9.97
C GLU A 143 -1.95 -26.91 -10.11
N GLY A 144 -0.95 -26.25 -9.51
CA GLY A 144 0.45 -26.69 -9.54
C GLY A 144 1.15 -26.43 -10.87
N GLY A 145 2.40 -26.87 -10.99
CA GLY A 145 3.21 -26.65 -12.19
C GLY A 145 3.53 -25.17 -12.44
N GLY A 146 3.59 -24.77 -13.72
CA GLY A 146 4.01 -23.42 -14.11
C GLY A 146 3.28 -22.24 -13.44
N PRO A 147 1.93 -22.27 -13.25
CA PRO A 147 1.23 -21.23 -12.50
C PRO A 147 1.67 -21.14 -11.03
N ALA A 148 1.81 -22.27 -10.33
CA ALA A 148 2.28 -22.28 -8.95
C ALA A 148 3.75 -21.85 -8.83
N GLU A 149 4.60 -22.22 -9.80
CA GLU A 149 5.98 -21.73 -9.89
C GLU A 149 6.02 -20.20 -10.03
N ALA A 150 5.15 -19.61 -10.86
CA ALA A 150 5.02 -18.16 -11.00
C ALA A 150 4.58 -17.47 -9.71
N VAL A 151 3.66 -18.08 -8.94
CA VAL A 151 3.30 -17.61 -7.59
C VAL A 151 4.54 -17.60 -6.68
N GLU A 152 5.29 -18.70 -6.64
CA GLU A 152 6.47 -18.82 -5.78
C GLU A 152 7.57 -17.82 -6.18
N GLU A 153 7.78 -17.60 -7.48
CA GLU A 153 8.67 -16.56 -8.00
C GLU A 153 8.21 -15.16 -7.58
N GLY A 154 6.91 -14.87 -7.65
CA GLY A 154 6.35 -13.60 -7.20
C GLY A 154 6.57 -13.35 -5.71
N LEU A 155 6.34 -14.36 -4.87
CA LEU A 155 6.61 -14.29 -3.43
C LEU A 155 8.09 -13.97 -3.16
N ARG A 156 9.02 -14.66 -3.84
CA ARG A 156 10.46 -14.42 -3.68
C ARG A 156 10.86 -13.03 -4.17
N LEU A 157 10.33 -12.60 -5.32
CA LEU A 157 10.61 -11.28 -5.88
C LEU A 157 10.12 -10.17 -4.96
N GLY A 158 8.88 -10.26 -4.46
CA GLY A 158 8.31 -9.26 -3.55
C GLY A 158 9.14 -9.11 -2.27
N LEU A 159 9.50 -10.23 -1.63
CA LEU A 159 10.38 -10.21 -0.46
C LEU A 159 11.76 -9.63 -0.77
N TYR A 160 12.35 -9.99 -1.92
CA TYR A 160 13.64 -9.45 -2.35
C TYR A 160 13.60 -7.94 -2.56
N LEU A 161 12.62 -7.45 -3.33
CA LEU A 161 12.46 -6.02 -3.61
C LEU A 161 12.25 -5.22 -2.32
N PHE A 162 11.43 -5.74 -1.41
CA PHE A 162 11.12 -5.05 -0.17
C PHE A 162 12.29 -5.03 0.80
N ASN A 163 12.99 -6.17 0.97
CA ASN A 163 14.22 -6.21 1.75
C ASN A 163 15.25 -5.24 1.16
N ARG A 164 15.39 -5.22 -0.17
CA ARG A 164 16.36 -4.35 -0.83
C ARG A 164 16.06 -2.87 -0.63
N LEU A 165 14.77 -2.48 -0.67
CA LEU A 165 14.34 -1.12 -0.35
C LEU A 165 14.86 -0.68 1.03
N TYR A 166 14.62 -1.48 2.08
CA TYR A 166 15.06 -1.13 3.43
C TYR A 166 16.58 -1.14 3.59
N GLU A 167 17.28 -2.09 2.97
CA GLU A 167 18.75 -2.11 2.95
C GLU A 167 19.34 -0.84 2.31
N ASP A 168 18.74 -0.37 1.22
CA ASP A 168 19.20 0.82 0.52
C ASP A 168 18.83 2.11 1.27
N LEU A 169 17.66 2.16 1.91
CA LEU A 169 17.25 3.28 2.78
C LEU A 169 18.09 3.38 4.06
N ALA A 170 18.64 2.25 4.55
CA ALA A 170 19.51 2.23 5.73
C ALA A 170 20.92 2.75 5.46
N LYS A 171 21.31 2.91 4.18
CA LYS A 171 22.62 3.45 3.82
C LYS A 171 22.64 4.96 4.08
N PRO A 172 23.79 5.50 4.53
CA PRO A 172 23.95 6.94 4.63
C PRO A 172 23.77 7.55 3.24
N ASP A 173 23.05 8.68 3.18
CA ASP A 173 22.93 9.46 1.95
C ASP A 173 24.35 9.84 1.47
N PRO A 174 24.76 9.43 0.25
CA PRO A 174 26.07 9.79 -0.29
C PRO A 174 26.18 11.27 -0.64
N SER A 175 25.09 12.04 -0.59
CA SER A 175 25.10 13.47 -0.85
C SER A 175 25.88 14.21 0.26
N PRO A 176 26.79 15.14 -0.07
CA PRO A 176 27.48 15.91 0.94
C PRO A 176 26.46 16.68 1.78
N ALA A 177 26.63 16.67 3.11
CA ALA A 177 25.88 17.53 4.01
C ALA A 177 25.84 18.95 3.42
N ALA A 178 24.63 19.50 3.24
CA ALA A 178 24.47 20.85 2.74
C ALA A 178 25.34 21.82 3.59
N PRO A 179 26.05 22.78 2.96
CA PRO A 179 26.99 23.67 3.63
C PRO A 179 26.33 24.58 4.68
#